data_AF-X1C0B5-F1
#
_entry.id   AF-X1C0B5-F1
#
_cell.length_a   1.000
_cell.length_b   1.000
_cell.length_c   1.000
_cell.angle_alpha   90.00
_cell.angle_beta   90.00
_cell.angle_gamma   90.00
#
_symmetry.space_group_name_H-M   'P 1'
#
loop_
_entity.id
_entity.type
_entity.pdbx_description
1 polymer ?
#
loop_
_entity_poly.entity_id
_entity_poly.type
_entity_poly.pdbx_seq_one_letter_code
_entity_poly.pdbx_strand_id
1 'polypeptide(L)' 'MVKEITLLRRINKYLKLEGFLYKNEITFLERRIDVIGLKEKKIFTFELKVKDWKKALEQAITCKICSHYVYEISW' A
#
# COMPACT_ATOMS: atom_id res chain seq x y z
N MET A 1 -21.01 4.21 3.86
CA MET A 1 -19.63 4.59 4.26
C MET A 1 -18.68 3.53 3.72
N VAL A 2 -17.75 3.90 2.83
CA VAL A 2 -16.75 2.95 2.32
C VAL A 2 -15.80 2.59 3.47
N LYS A 3 -15.40 1.31 3.55
CA LYS A 3 -14.46 0.80 4.56
C LYS A 3 -13.12 0.52 3.89
N GLU A 4 -12.01 0.69 4.61
CA GLU A 4 -10.65 0.38 4.11
C GLU A 4 -10.54 -1.05 3.56
N ILE A 5 -11.25 -2.02 4.15
CA ILE A 5 -11.29 -3.40 3.65
C ILE A 5 -11.83 -3.51 2.21
N THR A 6 -12.71 -2.59 1.80
CA THR A 6 -13.22 -2.54 0.42
C THR A 6 -12.15 -2.07 -0.54
N LEU A 7 -11.35 -1.09 -0.12
CA LEU A 7 -10.22 -0.57 -0.89
C LEU A 7 -9.13 -1.64 -1.01
N LEU A 8 -8.78 -2.30 0.09
CA LEU A 8 -7.83 -3.41 0.12
C LEU A 8 -8.23 -4.53 -0.85
N ARG A 9 -9.51 -4.92 -0.88
CA ARG A 9 -9.98 -5.95 -1.83
C ARG A 9 -9.81 -5.53 -3.28
N ARG A 10 -10.05 -4.25 -3.62
CA ARG A 10 -9.87 -3.72 -4.98
C ARG A 10 -8.39 -3.71 -5.37
N ILE A 11 -7.52 -3.29 -4.46
CA ILE A 11 -6.07 -3.27 -4.70
C ILE A 11 -5.51 -4.68 -4.85
N ASN A 12 -5.89 -5.62 -4.00
CA ASN A 12 -5.47 -7.01 -4.14
C ASN A 12 -5.90 -7.61 -5.48
N LYS A 13 -7.11 -7.29 -5.95
CA LYS A 13 -7.58 -7.72 -7.28
C LYS A 13 -6.72 -7.12 -8.39
N TYR A 14 -6.43 -5.82 -8.33
CA TYR A 14 -5.55 -5.14 -9.28
C TYR A 14 -4.15 -5.76 -9.30
N LEU A 15 -3.50 -5.87 -8.14
CA LEU A 15 -2.15 -6.43 -8.01
C LEU A 15 -2.07 -7.86 -8.56
N LYS A 16 -3.07 -8.69 -8.27
CA LYS A 16 -3.15 -10.05 -8.81
C LYS A 16 -3.26 -10.05 -10.34
N LEU A 17 -4.13 -9.22 -10.92
CA LEU A 17 -4.31 -9.13 -12.37
C LEU A 17 -3.05 -8.62 -13.07
N GLU A 18 -2.33 -7.72 -12.43
CA GLU A 18 -1.09 -7.14 -12.94
C GLU A 18 0.15 -8.01 -12.69
N GLY A 19 0.01 -9.20 -12.09
CA GLY A 19 1.11 -10.15 -11.89
C GLY A 19 2.09 -9.76 -10.79
N PHE A 20 1.66 -9.00 -9.79
CA PHE A 20 2.48 -8.71 -8.60
C PHE A 20 2.55 -9.92 -7.66
N LEU A 21 3.71 -10.13 -7.04
CA LEU A 21 3.78 -10.84 -5.77
C LEU A 21 3.50 -9.83 -4.65
N TYR A 22 2.47 -10.03 -3.85
CA TYR A 22 2.08 -9.04 -2.84
C TYR A 22 1.70 -9.64 -1.49
N LYS A 23 1.80 -8.83 -0.44
CA LYS A 23 1.40 -9.18 0.92
C LYS A 23 0.78 -7.96 1.60
N ASN A 24 -0.22 -8.22 2.43
CA ASN A 24 -0.95 -7.17 3.15
C ASN A 24 -0.43 -7.06 4.59
N GLU A 25 -0.63 -5.90 5.19
CA GLU A 25 -0.40 -5.63 6.62
C GLU A 25 1.00 -6.05 7.09
N ILE A 26 2.02 -5.56 6.40
CA ILE A 26 3.41 -5.87 6.74
C ILE A 26 3.94 -4.88 7.76
N THR A 27 4.43 -5.38 8.89
CA THR A 27 5.20 -4.58 9.83
C THR A 27 6.63 -4.41 9.31
N PHE A 28 7.06 -3.17 9.15
CA PHE A 28 8.42 -2.79 8.79
C PHE A 28 8.91 -1.70 9.73
N LEU A 29 9.98 -1.99 10.47
CA LEU A 29 10.44 -1.18 11.61
C LEU A 29 9.28 -0.91 12.58
N GLU A 30 8.93 0.35 12.80
CA GLU A 30 7.87 0.79 13.71
C GLU A 30 6.53 1.05 13.00
N ARG A 31 6.41 0.71 11.72
CA ARG A 31 5.23 1.03 10.90
C ARG A 31 4.58 -0.21 10.31
N ARG A 32 3.27 -0.12 10.12
CA ARG A 32 2.48 -1.09 9.36
C ARG A 32 2.22 -0.51 7.98
N ILE A 33 2.65 -1.24 6.96
CA ILE A 33 2.40 -0.97 5.55
C ILE A 33 1.13 -1.73 5.16
N ASP A 34 0.16 -1.05 4.56
CA ASP A 34 -1.12 -1.67 4.21
C ASP A 34 -0.94 -2.76 3.16
N VAL A 35 -0.21 -2.50 2.07
CA VAL A 35 0.16 -3.50 1.07
C VAL A 35 1.58 -3.26 0.54
N ILE A 36 2.36 -4.33 0.44
CA ILE A 36 3.65 -4.35 -0.28
C ILE A 36 3.55 -5.28 -1.49
N GLY A 37 4.11 -4.85 -2.62
CA GLY A 37 4.14 -5.58 -3.88
C GLY A 37 5.56 -5.65 -4.46
N LEU A 38 5.85 -6.74 -5.15
CA LEU A 38 7.07 -6.96 -5.91
C LEU A 38 6.69 -7.28 -7.36
N LYS A 39 7.24 -6.51 -8.30
CA LYS A 39 7.12 -6.73 -9.74
C LYS A 39 8.41 -6.25 -10.41
N GLU A 40 8.94 -7.04 -11.34
CA GLU A 40 10.16 -6.69 -12.11
C GLU A 40 11.34 -6.27 -11.22
N LYS A 41 11.55 -6.96 -10.09
CA LYS A 41 12.57 -6.66 -9.07
C LYS A 41 12.43 -5.28 -8.39
N LYS A 42 11.30 -4.60 -8.56
CA LYS A 42 10.99 -3.34 -7.89
C LYS A 42 9.95 -3.56 -6.79
N ILE A 43 10.17 -2.89 -5.67
CA ILE A 43 9.30 -2.91 -4.50
C ILE A 43 8.33 -1.73 -4.57
N PHE A 44 7.06 -2.03 -4.39
CA PHE A 44 5.95 -1.09 -4.41
C PHE A 44 5.27 -1.14 -3.05
N THR A 45 4.96 0.01 -2.48
CA THR A 45 4.12 0.10 -1.29
C THR A 45 2.86 0.89 -1.60
N PHE A 46 1.74 0.42 -1.05
CA PHE A 46 0.43 1.03 -1.23
C PHE A 46 -0.14 1.31 0.14
N GLU A 47 -0.29 2.59 0.48
CA GLU A 47 -0.95 3.08 1.68
C GLU A 47 -2.42 3.37 1.36
N LEU A 48 -3.32 2.80 2.15
CA LEU A 48 -4.77 2.88 1.92
C LEU A 48 -5.39 3.81 2.96
N LYS A 49 -6.14 4.82 2.54
CA LYS A 49 -6.92 5.67 3.46
C LYS A 49 -8.28 6.04 2.87
N VAL A 50 -9.32 6.09 3.71
CA VAL A 50 -10.67 6.50 3.29
C VAL A 50 -11.02 7.93 3.73
N LYS A 51 -10.25 8.52 4.65
CA LYS A 51 -10.56 9.87 5.17
C LYS A 51 -9.34 10.74 5.42
N ASP A 52 -8.30 10.17 6.02
CA ASP A 52 -7.15 10.94 6.51
C ASP A 52 -5.94 10.81 5.57
N TRP A 53 -6.03 11.49 4.42
CA TRP A 53 -4.96 11.51 3.42
C TRP A 53 -3.67 12.16 3.93
N LYS A 54 -3.77 13.09 4.90
CA LYS A 54 -2.59 13.73 5.50
C LYS A 54 -1.75 12.72 6.26
N LYS A 55 -2.40 11.89 7.08
CA LYS A 55 -1.74 10.77 7.76
C LYS A 55 -1.15 9.76 6.78
N ALA A 56 -1.83 9.53 5.64
CA ALA A 56 -1.30 8.69 4.56
C ALA A 56 0.04 9.22 4.03
N LEU A 57 0.15 10.53 3.81
CA LEU A 57 1.35 11.16 3.29
C LEU A 57 2.54 11.02 4.24
N GLU A 58 2.32 11.21 5.54
CA GLU A 58 3.34 10.99 6.57
C GLU A 58 3.84 9.53 6.58
N GLN A 59 2.92 8.57 6.45
CA GLN A 59 3.25 7.16 6.37
C GLN A 59 4.00 6.82 5.07
N ALA A 60 3.59 7.40 3.94
CA ALA A 60 4.20 7.20 2.64
C ALA A 60 5.66 7.64 2.58
N ILE A 61 6.04 8.72 3.29
CA ILE A 61 7.45 9.17 3.36
C ILE A 61 8.33 8.07 3.97
N THR A 62 7.88 7.42 5.04
CA THR A 62 8.65 6.36 5.70
C THR A 62 8.80 5.13 4.78
N CYS A 63 7.77 4.83 4.00
CA CYS A 63 7.78 3.70 3.06
C CYS A 63 8.83 3.85 1.94
N LYS A 64 9.30 5.07 1.64
CA LYS A 64 10.38 5.29 0.67
C LYS A 64 11.69 4.59 1.04
N ILE A 65 11.92 4.28 2.32
CA ILE A 65 13.13 3.59 2.79
C ILE A 65 13.23 2.16 2.24
N CYS A 66 12.08 1.50 2.05
CA CYS A 66 12.02 0.10 1.60
C CYS A 66 11.41 -0.07 0.19
N SER A 67 11.02 1.03 -0.47
CA SER A 67 10.23 0.99 -1.70
C SER A 67 10.87 1.78 -2.83
N HIS A 68 10.76 1.25 -4.04
CA HIS A 68 11.09 1.99 -5.25
C HIS A 68 9.96 2.95 -5.62
N TYR A 69 8.72 2.55 -5.38
CA TYR A 69 7.53 3.37 -5.59
C TYR A 69 6.61 3.29 -4.38
N VAL A 70 6.03 4.43 -4.02
CA VAL A 70 5.03 4.54 -2.94
C VAL A 70 3.78 5.15 -3.55
N TYR A 71 2.65 4.48 -3.39
CA TYR A 71 1.34 4.94 -3.84
C TYR A 71 0.44 5.18 -2.64
N GLU A 72 -0.18 6.34 -2.61
CA GLU A 72 -1.29 6.64 -1.72
C GLU A 72 -2.58 6.40 -2.49
N ILE A 73 -3.52 5.69 -1.86
CA ILE A 73 -4.79 5.35 -2.47
C ILE A 73 -5.91 5.81 -1.54
N SER A 74 -6.57 6.87 -1.98
CA SER A 74 -7.74 7.45 -1.32
C SER A 74 -9.06 7.06 -2.00
N TRP A 75 -10.16 6.99 -1.23
CA TRP A 75 -11.52 6.89 -1.75
C TRP A 75 -12.46 7.86 -1.05
#